data_AF-A0A2N6U1S1-F1
#
_entry.id   AF-A0A2N6U1S1-F1
#
_cell.length_a   1.000
_cell.length_b   1.000
_cell.length_c   1.000
_cell.angle_alpha   90.00
_cell.angle_beta   90.00
_cell.angle_gamma   90.00
#
_symmetry.space_group_name_H-M   'P 1'
#
loop_
_entity.id
_entity.type
_entity.pdbx_description
1 polymer ?
#
loop_
_entity_poly.entity_id
_entity_poly.type
_entity_poly.pdbx_seq_one_letter_code
_entity_poly.pdbx_strand_id
1 'polypeptide(L)' 'MGRGRQKAKHTKVARDLKYYSPPTDLSALQRELQGKRGADDSADEHRWDEDSDDWADEDAPSLRRR' A
#
# COMPACT_ATOMS: atom_id res chain seq x y z
N MET A 1 3.81 -35.42 23.64
CA MET A 1 2.46 -35.25 23.05
C MET A 1 1.95 -33.79 22.92
N GLY A 2 2.75 -32.74 23.16
CA GLY A 2 2.24 -31.34 23.14
C GLY A 2 2.49 -30.49 21.88
N ARG A 3 3.41 -30.91 21.00
CA ARG A 3 3.89 -30.06 19.88
C ARG A 3 2.84 -29.82 18.78
N GLY A 4 1.98 -30.80 18.48
CA GLY A 4 0.94 -30.65 17.45
C GLY A 4 -0.09 -29.58 17.78
N ARG A 5 -0.48 -29.47 19.05
CA ARG A 5 -1.42 -28.44 19.53
C ARG A 5 -0.81 -27.05 19.49
N GLN A 6 0.46 -26.91 19.87
CA GLN A 6 1.19 -25.65 19.75
C GLN A 6 1.30 -25.23 18.28
N LYS A 7 1.71 -26.14 17.38
CA LYS A 7 1.79 -25.86 15.95
C LYS A 7 0.45 -25.38 15.38
N ALA A 8 -0.66 -26.03 15.74
CA ALA A 8 -1.99 -25.60 15.31
C ALA A 8 -2.38 -24.21 15.85
N LYS A 9 -2.04 -23.90 17.11
CA LYS A 9 -2.28 -22.56 17.68
C LYS A 9 -1.46 -21.49 16.96
N HIS A 10 -0.17 -21.75 16.70
CA HIS A 10 0.70 -20.79 16.00
C HIS A 10 0.27 -20.56 14.56
N THR A 11 -0.15 -21.59 13.82
CA THR A 11 -0.63 -21.40 12.44
C THR A 11 -1.93 -20.63 12.39
N LYS A 12 -2.80 -20.75 13.39
CA LYS A 12 -3.99 -19.90 13.50
C LYS A 12 -3.59 -18.44 13.72
N VAL A 13 -2.78 -18.16 14.74
CA VAL A 13 -2.31 -16.80 15.04
C VAL A 13 -1.58 -16.17 13.86
N ALA A 14 -0.73 -16.93 13.16
CA ALA A 14 0.00 -16.43 12.00
C ALA A 14 -0.94 -16.07 10.84
N ARG A 15 -2.02 -16.83 10.61
CA ARG A 15 -3.02 -16.47 9.61
C ARG A 15 -3.81 -15.25 10.03
N ASP A 16 -4.22 -15.20 11.28
CA ASP A 16 -4.93 -14.04 11.83
C ASP A 16 -4.06 -12.79 11.61
N LEU A 17 -2.77 -12.82 11.95
CA LEU A 17 -1.84 -11.71 11.70
C LEU A 17 -1.61 -11.39 10.22
N LYS A 18 -1.46 -12.41 9.36
CA LYS A 18 -1.20 -12.20 7.92
C LYS A 18 -2.37 -11.52 7.21
N TYR A 19 -3.60 -11.87 7.61
CA TYR A 19 -4.82 -11.39 6.99
C TYR A 19 -5.57 -10.38 7.86
N TYR A 20 -4.95 -9.92 8.96
CA TYR A 20 -5.50 -8.86 9.78
C TYR A 20 -5.33 -7.54 9.05
N SER A 21 -6.44 -6.99 8.56
CA SER A 21 -6.53 -5.58 8.21
C SER A 21 -7.10 -4.84 9.41
N PRO A 22 -6.35 -3.93 10.03
CA PRO A 22 -6.89 -3.04 11.05
C PRO A 22 -8.08 -2.26 10.49
N PRO A 23 -9.13 -1.99 11.30
CA PRO A 23 -10.18 -1.07 10.90
C PRO A 23 -9.60 0.34 10.75
N THR A 24 -9.75 0.94 9.57
CA THR A 24 -9.32 2.30 9.29
C THR A 24 -10.44 3.29 9.60
N ASP A 25 -10.19 4.30 10.42
CA ASP A 25 -11.13 5.40 10.61
C ASP A 25 -11.11 6.34 9.40
N LEU A 26 -12.01 6.08 8.45
CA LEU A 26 -12.17 6.87 7.23
C LEU A 26 -12.59 8.31 7.52
N SER A 27 -13.26 8.56 8.66
CA SER A 27 -13.72 9.90 9.04
C SER A 27 -12.56 10.81 9.45
N ALA A 28 -11.57 10.25 10.17
CA ALA A 28 -10.34 10.96 10.53
C ALA A 28 -9.50 11.26 9.28
N LEU A 29 -9.35 10.26 8.40
CA LEU A 29 -8.61 10.41 7.14
C LEU A 29 -9.21 11.51 6.24
N GLN A 30 -10.54 11.54 6.12
CA GLN A 30 -11.21 12.56 5.31
C GLN A 30 -10.97 13.97 5.86
N ARG A 31 -11.01 14.16 7.18
CA ARG A 31 -10.73 15.47 7.82
C ARG A 31 -9.31 15.94 7.53
N GLU A 32 -8.33 15.04 7.62
CA GLU A 32 -6.93 15.37 7.32
C GLU A 32 -6.73 15.75 5.84
N LEU A 33 -7.31 14.98 4.91
CA LEU A 33 -7.19 15.24 3.48
C LEU A 33 -7.85 16.57 3.07
N GLN A 34 -9.03 16.87 3.63
CA GLN A 34 -9.70 18.15 3.40
C GLN A 34 -8.90 19.32 4.00
N GLY A 35 -8.26 19.14 5.15
CA GLY A 35 -7.37 20.14 5.75
C GLY A 35 -6.11 20.41 4.92
N LYS A 36 -5.55 19.38 4.26
CA LYS A 36 -4.38 19.50 3.37
C LYS A 36 -4.70 20.16 2.04
N ARG A 37 -5.84 19.84 1.41
CA ARG A 37 -6.26 20.44 0.12
C ARG A 37 -6.44 21.96 0.18
N GLY A 38 -6.75 22.53 1.35
CA GLY A 38 -6.87 23.98 1.50
C GLY A 38 -5.54 24.74 1.58
N ALA A 39 -4.41 24.07 1.77
CA ALA A 39 -3.10 24.70 1.98
C ALA A 39 -2.08 24.44 0.85
N ASP A 40 -2.35 23.48 -0.04
CA ASP A 40 -1.37 22.92 -1.00
C ASP A 40 -1.80 22.98 -2.47
N ASP A 41 -2.88 23.70 -2.79
CA ASP A 41 -3.46 23.82 -4.14
C ASP A 41 -2.52 24.52 -5.16
N SER A 42 -1.27 24.83 -4.80
CA SER A 42 -0.33 25.58 -5.64
C SER A 42 1.00 24.87 -5.91
N ALA A 43 1.28 23.71 -5.30
CA ALA A 43 2.62 23.09 -5.36
C ALA A 43 2.66 21.65 -5.89
N ASP A 44 1.52 20.95 -5.98
CA ASP A 44 1.52 19.49 -6.17
C ASP A 44 1.36 19.06 -7.65
N GLU A 45 0.81 19.89 -8.53
CA GLU A 45 0.53 19.49 -9.93
C GLU A 45 1.79 19.14 -10.76
N HIS A 46 2.97 19.66 -10.40
CA HIS A 46 4.20 19.46 -11.18
C HIS A 46 5.08 18.31 -10.68
N ARG A 47 4.74 17.66 -9.56
CA ARG A 47 5.62 16.67 -8.93
C ARG A 47 5.33 15.22 -9.33
N TRP A 48 4.14 14.97 -9.88
CA TRP A 48 3.65 13.62 -10.19
C TRP A 48 3.97 13.20 -11.62
N ASP A 49 4.13 14.15 -12.53
CA ASP A 49 4.46 13.86 -13.93
C ASP A 49 5.90 13.32 -14.08
N GLU A 50 6.85 13.84 -13.30
CA GLU A 50 8.27 13.48 -13.44
C GLU A 50 8.62 12.11 -12.82
N ASP A 51 7.88 11.66 -11.81
CA ASP A 51 8.06 10.32 -11.19
C ASP A 51 7.39 9.21 -12.04
N SER A 52 6.34 9.54 -12.80
CA SER A 52 5.61 8.58 -13.64
C SER A 52 6.41 8.10 -14.85
N ASP A 53 7.30 8.93 -15.40
CA ASP A 53 8.11 8.58 -16.57
C ASP A 53 9.21 7.55 -16.25
N ASP A 54 9.75 7.55 -15.01
CA ASP A 54 10.79 6.61 -14.56
C ASP A 54 10.26 5.16 -14.48
N TRP A 55 9.01 4.99 -14.04
CA TRP A 55 8.35 3.67 -13.96
C TRP A 55 7.83 3.16 -15.31
N ALA A 56 7.60 4.05 -16.28
CA ALA A 56 7.05 3.68 -17.59
C ALA A 56 8.08 2.99 -18.50
N ASP A 57 9.37 3.31 -18.34
CA ASP A 57 10.45 2.72 -19.15
C ASP A 57 10.85 1.30 -18.68
N GLU A 58 10.60 0.94 -17.41
CA GLU A 58 11.02 -0.36 -16.85
C GLU A 58 10.02 -1.51 -17.11
N ASP A 59 8.75 -1.19 -17.37
CA ASP A 59 7.71 -2.18 -17.69
C ASP A 59 7.49 -2.37 -19.21
N ALA A 60 8.29 -1.72 -20.05
CA ALA A 60 8.27 -1.92 -21.50
C ALA A 60 8.87 -3.30 -21.83
N PRO A 61 8.08 -4.30 -22.27
CA PRO A 61 8.63 -5.59 -22.64
C PRO A 61 9.52 -5.38 -23.86
N SER A 62 10.84 -5.49 -23.68
CA SER A 62 11.82 -5.41 -24.75
C SER A 62 11.31 -6.20 -25.96
N LEU A 63 10.98 -5.49 -27.04
CA LEU A 63 10.55 -6.09 -28.30
C LEU A 63 11.64 -7.10 -28.70
N ARG A 64 11.33 -8.39 -28.47
CA ARG A 64 12.25 -9.49 -28.73
C ARG A 64 12.58 -9.47 -30.21
N ARG A 65 13.73 -8.90 -30.50
CA ARG A 65 14.37 -8.83 -31.80
C ARG A 65 14.94 -10.21 -32.11
N ARG A 66 14.15 -11.10 -32.73
CA ARG A 66 14.57 -12.04 -33.79
C ARG A 66 13.46 -12.98 -34.19
#